data_AF-A0AAD6J3R8-F1
#
_entry.id   AF-A0AAD6J3R8-F1
#
_cell.length_a   1.000
_cell.length_b   1.000
_cell.length_c   1.000
_cell.angle_alpha   90.00
_cell.angle_beta   90.00
_cell.angle_gamma   90.00
#
_symmetry.space_group_name_H-M   'P 1'
#
loop_
_entity.id
_entity.type
_entity.pdbx_description
1 polymer ?
#
loop_
_entity_poly.entity_id
_entity_poly.type
_entity_poly.pdbx_seq_one_letter_code
_entity_poly.pdbx_strand_id
1 'polypeptide(L)'
;MLLGAFSALLFASSVHAHGYVQEWTINGATYKTIPLVNGYPDFTAPVQGIGRALQNGINPLFDPLSNSMTCNVGAYPAPKYANVTAGTNVTARWTSCKFFA
;
A
#
# COMPACT_ATOMS: atom_id res chain seq x y z
N MET A 1 -8.08 35.49 -26.82
CA MET A 1 -8.71 34.22 -26.41
C MET A 1 -7.62 33.14 -26.36
N LEU A 2 -6.64 33.26 -25.44
CA LEU A 2 -5.47 32.36 -25.38
C LEU A 2 -4.92 32.19 -23.94
N LEU A 3 -5.76 32.42 -22.93
CA LEU A 3 -5.39 32.31 -21.51
C LEU A 3 -6.06 31.13 -20.78
N GLY A 4 -7.10 30.51 -21.37
CA GLY A 4 -7.84 29.43 -20.71
C GLY A 4 -7.23 28.03 -20.84
N ALA A 5 -6.33 27.82 -21.81
CA ALA A 5 -5.81 26.49 -22.10
C ALA A 5 -4.61 26.08 -21.23
N PHE A 6 -3.88 27.04 -20.64
CA PHE A 6 -2.66 26.73 -19.87
C PHE A 6 -2.95 26.17 -18.46
N SER A 7 -4.11 26.51 -17.88
CA SER A 7 -4.48 26.08 -16.52
C SER A 7 -4.90 24.61 -16.41
N ALA A 8 -5.32 23.97 -17.50
CA ALA A 8 -5.74 22.56 -17.48
C ALA A 8 -4.56 21.58 -17.58
N LEU A 9 -3.41 22.00 -18.11
CA LEU A 9 -2.22 21.14 -18.25
C LEU A 9 -1.41 20.99 -16.95
N LEU A 10 -1.61 21.85 -15.95
CA LEU A 10 -0.88 21.81 -14.68
C LEU A 10 -1.45 20.81 -13.65
N PHE A 11 -2.62 20.22 -13.91
CA PHE A 11 -3.22 19.19 -13.04
C PHE A 11 -2.95 17.75 -13.51
N ALA A 12 -2.22 17.57 -14.62
CA ALA A 12 -1.85 16.27 -15.15
C ALA A 12 -0.46 15.79 -14.66
N SER A 13 0.14 16.45 -13.67
CA SER A 13 1.25 15.88 -12.91
C SER A 13 0.73 14.64 -12.19
N SER A 14 0.90 13.50 -12.86
CA SER A 14 0.59 12.16 -12.40
C SER A 14 0.86 12.02 -10.91
N VAL A 15 -0.20 11.82 -10.13
CA VAL A 15 -0.11 11.40 -8.73
C VAL A 15 0.49 10.00 -8.67
N HIS A 16 1.80 9.90 -8.87
CA HIS A 16 2.56 8.69 -8.64
C HIS A 16 2.81 8.57 -7.13
N ALA A 17 1.71 8.41 -6.38
CA ALA A 17 1.74 8.23 -4.95
C ALA A 17 2.24 6.81 -4.66
N HIS A 18 3.45 6.71 -4.13
CA HIS A 18 3.99 5.46 -3.65
C HIS A 18 3.61 5.29 -2.18
N GLY A 19 3.02 4.15 -1.84
CA GLY A 19 2.62 3.85 -0.48
C GLY A 19 2.13 2.42 -0.30
N TYR A 20 2.04 2.00 0.96
CA TYR A 20 1.45 0.73 1.35
C TYR A 20 0.70 0.88 2.67
N VAL A 21 -0.19 -0.07 2.96
CA VAL A 21 -0.81 -0.18 4.29
C VAL A 21 0.26 -0.62 5.29
N GLN A 22 0.71 0.31 6.11
CA GLN A 22 1.73 0.07 7.13
C GLN A 22 1.16 -0.74 8.30
N GLU A 23 -0.05 -0.38 8.74
CA GLU A 23 -0.70 -0.98 9.91
C GLU A 23 -2.19 -1.21 9.67
N TRP A 24 -2.69 -2.28 10.27
CA TRP A 24 -4.12 -2.57 10.39
C TRP A 24 -4.53 -2.48 11.86
N THR A 25 -5.62 -1.79 12.16
CA THR A 25 -6.24 -1.82 13.49
C THR A 25 -7.57 -2.55 13.38
N ILE A 26 -7.67 -3.70 14.07
CA ILE A 26 -8.82 -4.61 14.04
C ILE A 26 -9.14 -4.99 15.49
N ASN A 27 -10.39 -4.77 15.93
CA ASN A 27 -10.82 -5.07 17.30
C ASN A 27 -9.89 -4.49 18.39
N GLY A 28 -9.35 -3.30 18.17
CA GLY A 28 -8.42 -2.62 19.10
C GLY A 28 -6.97 -3.11 19.07
N ALA A 29 -6.66 -4.17 18.31
CA ALA A 29 -5.30 -4.64 18.12
C ALA A 29 -4.66 -4.07 16.84
N THR A 30 -3.38 -3.73 16.91
CA THR A 30 -2.61 -3.20 15.77
C THR A 30 -1.67 -4.25 15.20
N TYR A 31 -1.73 -4.45 13.88
CA TYR A 31 -0.94 -5.42 13.13
C TYR A 31 -0.10 -4.71 12.08
N LYS A 32 1.23 -4.91 12.11
CA LYS A 32 2.13 -4.37 11.08
C LYS A 32 2.19 -5.30 9.87
N THR A 33 2.20 -4.71 8.67
CA THR A 33 2.24 -5.47 7.40
C THR A 33 3.66 -5.95 7.08
N ILE A 34 4.62 -5.01 7.01
CA ILE A 34 6.02 -5.27 6.63
C ILE A 34 6.93 -4.97 7.83
N PRO A 35 7.93 -5.81 8.13
CA PRO A 35 8.92 -5.52 9.18
C PRO A 35 9.76 -4.29 8.83
N LEU A 36 10.21 -3.58 9.87
CA LEU A 36 11.12 -2.44 9.71
C LEU A 36 12.54 -2.86 10.10
N VAL A 37 13.52 -2.54 9.27
CA VAL A 37 14.95 -2.65 9.56
C VAL A 37 15.52 -1.24 9.56
N ASN A 38 16.11 -0.82 10.69
CA ASN A 38 16.63 0.55 10.88
C ASN A 38 15.61 1.67 10.57
N GLY A 39 14.33 1.42 10.83
CA GLY A 39 13.24 2.37 10.57
C GLY A 39 12.70 2.38 9.13
N TYR A 40 13.25 1.58 8.23
CA TYR A 40 12.81 1.47 6.84
C TYR A 40 12.10 0.13 6.60
N PRO A 41 11.09 0.07 5.71
CA PRO A 41 10.45 -1.20 5.35
C PRO A 41 11.44 -2.13 4.67
N ASP A 42 11.50 -3.38 5.15
CA ASP A 42 12.24 -4.44 4.49
C ASP A 42 11.26 -5.33 3.71
N PHE A 43 11.19 -5.09 2.41
CA PHE A 43 10.35 -5.84 1.48
C PHE A 43 10.91 -7.23 1.12
N THR A 44 12.13 -7.55 1.56
CA THR A 44 12.81 -8.83 1.30
C THR A 44 12.68 -9.80 2.47
N ALA A 45 12.48 -9.29 3.69
CA ALA A 45 12.25 -10.11 4.86
C ALA A 45 10.92 -10.90 4.77
N PRO A 46 10.87 -12.12 5.33
CA PRO A 46 9.63 -12.89 5.41
C PRO A 46 8.55 -12.13 6.18
N VAL A 47 7.32 -12.08 5.65
CA VAL A 47 6.20 -11.41 6.35
C VAL A 47 5.87 -12.12 7.66
N GLN A 48 5.65 -11.33 8.71
CA GLN A 48 5.40 -11.83 10.08
C GLN A 48 4.00 -11.48 10.61
N GLY A 49 3.24 -10.70 9.82
CA GLY A 49 1.95 -10.12 10.21
C GLY A 49 0.78 -10.76 9.47
N ILE A 50 -0.29 -9.98 9.33
CA ILE A 50 -1.51 -10.36 8.60
C ILE A 50 -1.49 -9.89 7.13
N GLY A 51 -0.59 -8.95 6.80
CA GLY A 51 -0.40 -8.46 5.45
C GLY A 51 0.47 -9.38 4.62
N ARG A 52 0.14 -9.54 3.33
CA ARG A 52 0.91 -10.33 2.37
C ARG A 52 2.18 -9.61 1.95
N ALA A 53 3.14 -10.36 1.42
CA ALA A 53 4.41 -9.81 0.94
C ALA A 53 4.20 -8.84 -0.24
N LEU A 54 5.04 -7.80 -0.30
CA LEU A 54 5.05 -6.77 -1.34
C LEU A 54 6.44 -6.75 -2.00
N GLN A 55 6.79 -7.78 -2.78
CA GLN A 55 8.17 -8.00 -3.22
C GLN A 55 8.69 -6.93 -4.21
N ASN A 56 7.79 -6.28 -4.95
CA ASN A 56 8.13 -5.12 -5.79
C ASN A 56 8.01 -3.78 -5.02
N GLY A 57 8.00 -3.83 -3.69
CA GLY A 57 7.85 -2.67 -2.83
C GLY A 57 6.52 -1.95 -3.02
N ILE A 58 6.60 -0.63 -3.15
CA ILE A 58 5.47 0.31 -3.19
C ILE A 58 5.19 0.87 -4.59
N ASN A 59 5.78 0.26 -5.62
CA ASN A 59 5.58 0.65 -7.00
C ASN A 59 4.15 0.27 -7.43
N PRO A 60 3.43 1.15 -8.13
CA PRO A 60 2.13 0.81 -8.67
C PRO A 60 2.22 -0.26 -9.75
N LEU A 61 1.12 -0.97 -9.92
CA LEU A 61 0.93 -1.95 -10.98
C LEU A 61 0.09 -1.33 -12.09
N PHE A 62 0.50 -1.54 -13.33
CA PHE A 62 -0.15 -0.93 -14.51
C PHE A 62 -0.89 -1.94 -15.38
N ASP A 63 -0.61 -3.24 -15.24
CA ASP A 63 -1.26 -4.29 -16.00
C ASP A 63 -2.40 -4.92 -15.19
N PRO A 64 -3.68 -4.61 -15.48
CA PRO A 64 -4.83 -5.12 -14.75
C PRO A 64 -5.02 -6.64 -14.90
N LEU A 65 -4.41 -7.26 -15.92
CA LEU A 65 -4.53 -8.69 -16.19
C LEU A 65 -3.42 -9.52 -15.53
N SER A 66 -2.42 -8.87 -14.93
CA SER A 66 -1.36 -9.56 -14.20
C SER A 66 -1.90 -10.21 -12.93
N ASN A 67 -1.45 -11.43 -12.62
CA ASN A 67 -1.72 -12.06 -11.32
C ASN A 67 -1.29 -11.17 -10.13
N SER A 68 -0.28 -10.34 -10.34
CA SER A 68 0.22 -9.37 -9.35
C SER A 68 -0.85 -8.37 -8.92
N MET A 69 -1.87 -8.08 -9.73
CA MET A 69 -2.95 -7.16 -9.36
C MET A 69 -3.79 -7.64 -8.18
N THR A 70 -3.79 -8.94 -7.88
CA THR A 70 -4.56 -9.49 -6.77
C THR A 70 -4.04 -9.00 -5.43
N CYS A 71 -2.72 -9.04 -5.22
CA CYS A 71 -2.10 -8.82 -3.90
C CYS A 71 -0.68 -8.21 -3.96
N ASN A 72 -0.26 -7.65 -5.08
CA ASN A 72 1.12 -7.23 -5.43
C ASN A 72 2.00 -8.37 -5.99
N VAL A 73 3.12 -7.98 -6.61
CA VAL A 73 4.15 -8.86 -7.17
C VAL A 73 4.74 -9.74 -6.07
N GLY A 74 4.82 -11.05 -6.35
CA GLY A 74 5.44 -12.03 -5.44
C GLY A 74 4.68 -12.21 -4.12
N ALA A 75 3.42 -11.79 -4.05
CA ALA A 75 2.62 -11.96 -2.85
C ALA A 75 2.35 -13.44 -2.55
N TYR A 76 2.57 -13.84 -1.30
CA TYR A 76 2.23 -15.15 -0.77
C TYR A 76 1.38 -15.00 0.50
N PRO A 77 0.65 -16.04 0.94
CA PRO A 77 -0.18 -15.97 2.13
C PRO A 77 0.59 -15.53 3.38
N ALA A 78 0.02 -14.60 4.14
CA ALA A 78 0.60 -14.18 5.41
C ALA A 78 0.45 -15.30 6.46
N PRO A 79 1.39 -15.45 7.41
CA PRO A 79 1.36 -16.53 8.40
C PRO A 79 0.32 -16.34 9.52
N LYS A 80 -0.29 -15.16 9.64
CA LYS A 80 -1.24 -14.82 10.70
C LYS A 80 -2.56 -14.32 10.12
N TYR A 81 -3.61 -14.49 10.93
CA TYR A 81 -4.94 -13.96 10.70
C TYR A 81 -5.34 -13.03 11.84
N ALA A 82 -6.17 -12.04 11.55
CA ALA A 82 -6.82 -11.21 12.56
C ALA A 82 -8.30 -11.58 12.66
N ASN A 83 -8.76 -11.84 13.89
CA ASN A 83 -10.18 -12.08 14.14
C ASN A 83 -10.90 -10.72 14.13
N VAL A 84 -11.97 -10.64 13.35
CA VAL A 84 -12.82 -9.46 13.24
C VAL A 84 -14.27 -9.83 13.58
N THR A 85 -14.93 -8.98 14.35
CA THR A 85 -16.35 -9.16 14.65
C THR A 85 -17.15 -8.59 13.48
N ALA A 86 -18.11 -9.36 12.95
CA ALA A 86 -18.93 -8.87 11.85
C ALA A 86 -19.62 -7.56 12.22
N GLY A 87 -19.59 -6.58 11.30
CA GLY A 87 -20.15 -5.25 11.51
C GLY A 87 -19.25 -4.26 12.27
N THR A 88 -18.03 -4.64 12.68
CA THR A 88 -17.07 -3.70 13.28
C THR A 88 -16.14 -3.08 12.23
N ASN A 89 -15.54 -1.94 12.60
CA ASN A 89 -14.62 -1.23 11.73
C ASN A 89 -13.23 -1.88 11.71
N VAL A 90 -12.65 -1.92 10.51
CA VAL A 90 -11.23 -2.23 10.27
C VAL A 90 -10.56 -0.96 9.75
N THR A 91 -9.48 -0.54 10.39
CA THR A 91 -8.74 0.66 9.98
C THR A 91 -7.43 0.26 9.30
N ALA A 92 -7.19 0.75 8.09
CA ALA A 92 -5.93 0.63 7.38
C ALA A 92 -5.16 1.96 7.46
N ARG A 93 -3.98 1.96 8.09
CA ARG A 93 -3.10 3.13 8.12
C ARG A 93 -2.03 3.00 7.04
N TRP A 94 -2.12 3.86 6.03
CA TRP A 94 -1.14 3.96 4.96
C TRP A 94 0.11 4.72 5.42
N THR A 95 1.24 4.44 4.79
CA THR A 95 2.40 5.35 4.86
C THR A 95 2.01 6.74 4.34
N SER A 96 2.70 7.78 4.79
CA SER A 96 2.56 9.10 4.17
C SER A 96 2.86 9.00 2.68
N CYS A 97 1.86 9.25 1.83
CA CYS A 97 2.02 9.26 0.38
C CYS A 97 3.04 10.32 0.01
N LYS A 98 4.23 9.90 -0.44
CA LYS A 98 5.20 10.84 -0.99
C LYS A 98 4.82 11.09 -2.44
N PHE A 99 4.35 12.29 -2.71
CA PHE A 99 4.21 12.81 -4.07
C PHE A 99 5.61 13.22 -4.52
N PHE A 100 6.16 12.53 -5.52
CA PHE A 100 7.31 13.04 -6.25
C PHE A 100 6.76 14.01 -7.29
N ALA A 101 6.95 15.31 -7.04
CA ALA A 101 6.65 16.38 -7.98
C ALA A 101 7.74 16.48 -9.05
#